data_AF-A9BK41-F1
#
_entry.id   AF-A9BK41-F1
#
_cell.length_a   1.000
_cell.length_b   1.000
_cell.length_c   1.000
_cell.angle_alpha   90.00
_cell.angle_beta   90.00
_cell.angle_gamma   90.00
#
_symmetry.space_group_name_H-M   'P 1'
#
loop_
_entity.id
_entity.type
_entity.pdbx_description
1 polymer ?
#
loop_
_entity_poly.entity_id
_entity_poly.type
_entity_poly.pdbx_seq_one_letter_code
_entity_poly.pdbx_strand_id
1 'polypeptide(L)'
;MKLVCPKIEKKNKNSLTLDKTLNFETKIKYSKKIIAKNWFFIKNFLNIFKKYSSTTKYQRHPNFELKGGGKKRKKKTYTKPKKIKHIRKKIKLKTLNYYSVDDGKIKKLRRESPQSPGSFMAEHSDRLTCGKTGLTLVRKD
;
A
#
# COMPACT_ATOMS: atom_id res chain seq x y z
N MET A 1 -30.24 -30.72 36.48
CA MET A 1 -29.55 -29.43 36.70
C MET A 1 -29.90 -28.51 35.53
N LYS A 2 -30.76 -27.51 35.74
CA LYS A 2 -31.19 -26.57 34.69
C LYS A 2 -30.22 -25.38 34.67
N LEU A 3 -29.49 -25.20 33.58
CA LEU A 3 -28.70 -23.99 33.36
C LEU A 3 -29.65 -22.85 32.97
N VAL A 4 -29.76 -21.83 33.82
CA VAL A 4 -30.49 -20.60 33.52
C VAL A 4 -29.49 -19.59 32.98
N CYS A 5 -29.63 -19.18 31.71
CA CYS A 5 -28.88 -18.04 31.16
C CYS A 5 -29.43 -16.73 31.75
N PRO A 6 -28.58 -15.85 32.31
CA PRO A 6 -29.02 -14.52 32.71
C PRO A 6 -29.31 -13.64 31.49
N LYS A 7 -30.48 -13.01 31.48
CA LYS A 7 -30.91 -12.01 30.48
C LYS A 7 -29.96 -10.81 30.52
N ILE A 8 -29.44 -10.44 29.35
CA ILE A 8 -28.68 -9.20 29.15
C ILE A 8 -29.69 -8.07 28.98
N GLU A 9 -29.74 -7.18 29.98
CA GLU A 9 -30.57 -5.98 29.98
C GLU A 9 -30.07 -4.94 28.98
N LYS A 10 -31.00 -4.43 28.18
CA LYS A 10 -30.78 -3.31 27.25
C LYS A 10 -30.61 -2.03 28.06
N LYS A 11 -29.41 -1.44 28.10
CA LYS A 11 -29.22 -0.09 28.66
C LYS A 11 -29.61 0.97 27.64
N ASN A 12 -30.53 1.82 28.09
CA ASN A 12 -31.16 2.93 27.40
C ASN A 12 -30.16 3.95 26.84
N LYS A 13 -30.49 4.47 25.65
CA LYS A 13 -29.96 5.71 25.10
C LYS A 13 -30.54 6.86 25.94
N ASN A 14 -29.69 7.76 26.46
CA ASN A 14 -29.90 9.22 26.58
C ASN A 14 -29.07 9.82 27.73
N SER A 15 -27.95 10.48 27.38
CA SER A 15 -27.49 11.75 27.97
C SER A 15 -26.18 12.18 27.29
N LEU A 16 -26.28 12.85 26.14
CA LEU A 16 -25.15 13.45 25.43
C LEU A 16 -25.38 14.95 25.34
N THR A 17 -24.87 15.71 26.31
CA THR A 17 -24.53 17.14 26.14
C THR A 17 -23.50 17.57 27.19
N LEU A 18 -22.55 18.42 26.75
CA LEU A 18 -21.53 19.20 27.50
C LEU A 18 -20.27 18.39 27.91
N ASP A 19 -19.01 18.65 27.46
CA ASP A 19 -18.33 19.87 26.98
C ASP A 19 -17.24 19.60 25.92
N LYS A 20 -17.15 20.44 24.88
CA LYS A 20 -16.22 20.33 23.73
C LYS A 20 -15.10 21.39 23.71
N THR A 21 -14.64 21.89 24.85
CA THR A 21 -13.77 23.09 24.89
C THR A 21 -12.34 22.88 25.42
N LEU A 22 -11.71 21.72 25.25
CA LEU A 22 -10.30 21.49 25.68
C LEU A 22 -9.38 20.78 24.65
N ASN A 23 -9.65 20.90 23.34
CA ASN A 23 -8.88 20.15 22.31
C ASN A 23 -8.23 20.98 21.19
N PHE A 24 -8.32 22.32 21.22
CA PHE A 24 -7.78 23.17 20.14
C PHE A 24 -6.43 23.81 20.52
N GLU A 25 -6.30 24.33 21.74
CA GLU A 25 -5.06 24.98 22.22
C GLU A 25 -3.89 24.00 22.37
N THR A 26 -4.18 22.78 22.80
CA THR A 26 -3.21 21.68 22.94
C THR A 26 -2.64 21.25 21.59
N LYS A 27 -3.45 21.34 20.51
CA LYS A 27 -3.05 21.02 19.13
C LYS A 27 -2.12 22.08 18.52
N ILE A 28 -2.38 23.36 18.80
CA ILE A 28 -1.53 24.50 18.40
C ILE A 28 -0.18 24.47 19.14
N LYS A 29 -0.18 24.10 20.42
CA LYS A 29 1.06 24.00 21.22
C LYS A 29 1.97 22.86 20.70
N TYR A 30 1.40 21.72 20.34
CA TYR A 30 2.14 20.60 19.76
C TYR A 30 2.71 20.92 18.37
N SER A 31 1.96 21.61 17.50
CA SER A 31 2.43 21.97 16.15
C SER A 31 3.55 23.03 16.17
N LYS A 32 3.46 24.05 17.04
CA LYS A 32 4.53 25.06 17.23
C LYS A 32 5.84 24.42 17.72
N LYS A 33 5.76 23.39 18.58
CA LYS A 33 6.94 22.67 19.12
C LYS A 33 7.66 21.82 18.05
N ILE A 34 6.94 21.31 17.05
CA ILE A 34 7.50 20.54 15.92
C ILE A 34 8.25 21.47 14.95
N ILE A 35 7.66 22.62 14.62
CA ILE A 35 8.28 23.63 13.73
C ILE A 35 9.58 24.17 14.35
N ALA A 36 9.57 24.48 15.66
CA ALA A 36 10.77 24.96 16.37
C ALA A 36 11.91 23.94 16.40
N LYS A 37 11.60 22.64 16.53
CA LYS A 37 12.60 21.55 16.49
C LYS A 37 13.21 21.38 15.10
N ASN A 38 12.40 21.48 14.04
CA ASN A 38 12.87 21.36 12.66
C ASN A 38 13.78 22.54 12.25
N TRP A 39 13.47 23.75 12.74
CA TRP A 39 14.28 24.96 12.52
C TRP A 39 15.67 24.88 13.16
N PHE A 40 15.77 24.25 14.34
CA PHE A 40 17.06 24.06 15.03
C PHE A 40 17.99 23.12 14.27
N PHE A 41 17.43 22.05 13.68
CA PHE A 41 18.19 21.08 12.88
C PHE A 41 18.74 21.70 11.58
N ILE A 42 17.96 22.53 10.90
CA ILE A 42 18.35 23.19 9.64
C ILE A 42 19.48 24.22 9.88
N LYS A 43 19.43 24.98 10.97
CA LYS A 43 20.48 25.96 11.31
C LYS A 43 21.83 25.31 11.61
N ASN A 44 21.80 24.14 12.26
CA ASN A 44 23.03 23.41 12.61
C ASN A 44 23.73 22.84 11.35
N PHE A 45 22.95 22.42 10.34
CA PHE A 45 23.47 21.91 9.06
C PHE A 45 24.17 23.01 8.22
N LEU A 46 23.62 24.23 8.19
CA LEU A 46 24.20 25.37 7.46
C LEU A 46 25.51 25.89 8.07
N ASN A 47 25.68 25.78 9.39
CA ASN A 47 26.92 26.17 10.06
C ASN A 47 28.08 25.20 9.78
N ILE A 48 27.78 23.91 9.58
CA ILE A 48 28.78 22.92 9.15
C ILE A 48 29.25 23.23 7.72
N PHE A 49 28.34 23.56 6.81
CA PHE A 49 28.68 23.86 5.42
C PHE A 49 29.57 25.12 5.25
N LYS A 50 29.34 26.17 6.06
CA LYS A 50 30.19 27.38 6.03
C LYS A 50 31.61 27.14 6.53
N LYS A 51 31.81 26.23 7.49
CA LYS A 51 33.12 25.93 8.10
C LYS A 51 34.10 25.21 7.14
N TYR A 52 33.60 24.54 6.11
CA TYR A 52 34.41 23.80 5.13
C TYR A 52 34.81 24.62 3.88
N SER A 53 34.47 25.91 3.80
CA SER A 53 34.74 26.72 2.59
C SER A 53 36.06 27.52 2.60
N SER A 54 36.77 27.61 3.73
CA SER A 54 37.93 28.52 3.85
C SER A 54 39.31 27.86 3.75
N THR A 55 39.42 26.56 3.48
CA THR A 55 40.72 25.90 3.32
C THR A 55 40.70 24.91 2.17
N THR A 56 41.21 25.32 1.01
CA THR A 56 41.99 24.50 0.07
C THR A 56 42.28 25.30 -1.21
N LYS A 57 43.33 26.12 -1.19
CA LYS A 57 44.11 26.42 -2.39
C LYS A 57 44.83 25.12 -2.78
N TYR A 58 44.16 24.21 -3.48
CA TYR A 58 44.84 23.09 -4.15
C TYR A 58 45.21 23.54 -5.57
N GLN A 59 46.52 23.63 -5.83
CA GLN A 59 47.08 23.86 -7.15
C GLN A 59 46.56 22.78 -8.10
N ARG A 60 45.79 23.19 -9.11
CA ARG A 60 45.25 22.27 -10.12
C ARG A 60 46.38 21.91 -11.09
N HIS A 61 46.81 20.66 -11.08
CA HIS A 61 47.73 20.12 -12.10
C HIS A 61 47.05 20.17 -13.49
N PRO A 62 47.73 20.68 -14.54
CA PRO A 62 47.16 20.83 -15.87
C PRO A 62 47.29 19.54 -16.69
N ASN A 63 46.66 18.45 -16.25
CA ASN A 63 46.56 17.22 -17.07
C ASN A 63 45.10 16.90 -17.43
N PHE A 64 44.39 17.90 -17.95
CA PHE A 64 43.05 17.71 -18.53
C PHE A 64 43.09 17.16 -19.98
N GLU A 65 44.26 17.10 -20.61
CA GLU A 65 44.38 16.86 -22.06
C GLU A 65 44.39 15.39 -22.50
N LEU A 66 44.41 14.43 -21.56
CA LEU A 66 44.46 12.98 -21.88
C LEU A 66 43.18 12.21 -21.58
N LYS A 67 42.09 12.86 -21.17
CA LYS A 67 40.78 12.20 -21.07
C LYS A 67 40.11 12.21 -22.44
N GLY A 68 40.53 11.30 -23.32
CA GLY A 68 39.83 11.00 -24.56
C GLY A 68 38.33 10.82 -24.30
N GLY A 69 37.54 11.82 -24.68
CA GLY A 69 36.11 11.86 -24.40
C GLY A 69 35.41 10.68 -25.07
N GLY A 70 34.94 9.72 -24.28
CA GLY A 70 34.24 8.54 -24.78
C GLY A 70 33.14 8.93 -25.76
N LYS A 71 33.19 8.37 -26.98
CA LYS A 71 32.27 8.67 -28.07
C LYS A 71 30.82 8.51 -27.57
N LYS A 72 30.14 9.65 -27.41
CA LYS A 72 28.78 9.71 -26.88
C LYS A 72 27.88 8.83 -27.75
N ARG A 73 27.38 7.73 -27.19
CA ARG A 73 26.52 6.79 -27.88
C ARG A 73 25.31 7.53 -28.44
N LYS A 74 25.09 7.45 -29.76
CA LYS A 74 23.92 8.05 -30.42
C LYS A 74 22.64 7.55 -29.72
N LYS A 75 21.78 8.48 -29.33
CA LYS A 75 20.47 8.18 -28.73
C LYS A 75 19.66 7.40 -29.76
N LYS A 76 19.14 6.22 -29.38
CA LYS A 76 18.22 5.49 -30.26
C LYS A 76 16.91 6.26 -30.34
N THR A 77 16.52 6.67 -31.54
CA THR A 77 15.20 7.26 -31.83
C THR A 77 14.22 6.11 -32.04
N TYR A 78 13.34 5.88 -31.07
CA TYR A 78 12.29 4.88 -31.20
C TYR A 78 11.11 5.50 -31.96
N THR A 79 10.78 4.92 -33.11
CA THR A 79 9.64 5.37 -33.93
C THR A 79 8.29 4.89 -33.39
N LYS A 80 8.29 3.80 -32.61
CA LYS A 80 7.07 3.21 -32.03
C LYS A 80 6.86 3.66 -30.59
N PRO A 81 5.60 3.92 -30.18
CA PRO A 81 5.30 4.22 -28.79
C PRO A 81 5.71 3.04 -27.90
N LYS A 82 6.16 3.35 -26.69
CA LYS A 82 6.56 2.34 -25.71
C LYS A 82 5.35 1.47 -25.34
N LYS A 83 5.52 0.14 -25.39
CA LYS A 83 4.48 -0.82 -25.00
C LYS A 83 4.00 -0.53 -23.57
N ILE A 84 2.70 -0.29 -23.40
CA ILE A 84 2.06 -0.14 -22.10
C ILE A 84 2.05 -1.52 -21.41
N LYS A 85 2.49 -1.57 -20.15
CA LYS A 85 2.49 -2.81 -19.36
C LYS A 85 1.07 -3.15 -18.92
N HIS A 86 0.73 -4.44 -18.88
CA HIS A 86 -0.56 -4.88 -18.35
C HIS A 86 -0.70 -4.49 -16.86
N ILE A 87 -1.77 -3.79 -16.53
CA ILE A 87 -2.12 -3.41 -15.16
C ILE A 87 -3.22 -4.36 -14.67
N ARG A 88 -2.99 -5.01 -13.52
CA ARG A 88 -4.00 -5.88 -12.90
C ARG A 88 -5.14 -5.05 -12.34
N LYS A 89 -6.38 -5.37 -12.73
CA LYS A 89 -7.59 -4.78 -12.15
C LYS A 89 -7.75 -5.26 -10.69
N LYS A 90 -7.76 -4.34 -9.73
CA LYS A 90 -7.98 -4.64 -8.32
C LYS A 90 -9.48 -4.61 -8.01
N ILE A 91 -10.06 -5.79 -7.77
CA ILE A 91 -11.44 -5.92 -7.29
C ILE A 91 -11.39 -5.95 -5.76
N LYS A 92 -12.04 -4.98 -5.10
CA LYS A 92 -12.10 -4.92 -3.64
C LYS A 92 -12.91 -6.11 -3.12
N LEU A 93 -12.46 -6.75 -2.04
CA LEU A 93 -13.17 -7.81 -1.32
C LEU A 93 -13.65 -8.99 -2.18
N LYS A 94 -12.86 -9.39 -3.18
CA LYS A 94 -13.21 -10.47 -4.13
C LYS A 94 -13.63 -11.80 -3.46
N THR A 95 -13.10 -12.10 -2.27
CA THR A 95 -13.40 -13.34 -1.53
C THR A 95 -14.85 -13.42 -1.04
N LEU A 96 -15.48 -12.28 -0.71
CA LEU A 96 -16.87 -12.27 -0.23
C LEU A 96 -17.87 -12.68 -1.31
N ASN A 97 -17.55 -12.41 -2.58
CA ASN A 97 -18.41 -12.77 -3.72
C ASN A 97 -18.55 -14.29 -3.94
N TYR A 98 -17.81 -15.12 -3.20
CA TYR A 98 -17.89 -16.58 -3.33
C TYR A 98 -18.91 -17.21 -2.39
N TYR A 99 -19.51 -16.42 -1.51
CA TYR A 99 -20.45 -16.89 -0.50
C TYR A 99 -21.78 -16.15 -0.63
N SER A 100 -22.88 -16.87 -0.42
CA SER A 100 -24.19 -16.28 -0.13
C SER A 100 -24.63 -16.64 1.29
N VAL A 101 -25.42 -15.75 1.90
CA VAL A 101 -25.97 -15.95 3.25
C VAL A 101 -27.48 -15.98 3.13
N ASP A 102 -28.07 -17.14 3.38
CA ASP A 102 -29.52 -17.33 3.39
C ASP A 102 -29.92 -17.80 4.80
N ASP A 103 -30.78 -17.06 5.48
CA ASP A 103 -31.36 -17.40 6.80
C ASP A 103 -30.36 -17.93 7.84
N GLY A 104 -29.18 -17.28 7.89
CA GLY A 104 -28.11 -17.63 8.84
C GLY A 104 -27.24 -18.82 8.43
N LYS A 105 -27.48 -19.43 7.25
CA LYS A 105 -26.64 -20.48 6.67
C LYS A 105 -25.78 -19.92 5.54
N ILE A 106 -24.52 -20.33 5.52
CA ILE A 106 -23.55 -19.91 4.49
C ILE A 106 -23.54 -20.95 3.37
N LYS A 107 -23.77 -20.51 2.13
CA LYS A 107 -23.65 -21.34 0.93
C LYS A 107 -22.44 -20.91 0.11
N LYS A 108 -21.69 -21.87 -0.42
CA LYS A 108 -20.56 -21.64 -1.34
C LYS A 108 -21.09 -21.59 -2.77
N LEU A 109 -20.81 -20.51 -3.48
CA LEU A 109 -21.29 -20.28 -4.86
C LEU A 109 -20.40 -20.94 -5.92
N ARG A 110 -19.12 -21.18 -5.59
CA ARG A 110 -18.14 -21.74 -6.53
C ARG A 110 -17.66 -23.11 -6.08
N ARG A 111 -17.24 -23.92 -7.05
CA ARG A 111 -16.63 -25.23 -6.81
C ARG A 111 -15.24 -25.09 -6.19
N GLU A 112 -14.94 -25.92 -5.20
CA GLU A 112 -13.61 -26.04 -4.60
C GLU A 112 -12.68 -26.94 -5.42
N SER A 113 -11.38 -26.67 -5.36
CA SER A 113 -10.37 -27.49 -6.01
C SER A 113 -10.18 -28.83 -5.27
N PRO A 114 -10.17 -29.97 -5.98
CA PRO A 114 -9.97 -31.28 -5.36
C PRO A 114 -8.56 -31.44 -4.76
N GLN A 115 -7.57 -30.74 -5.31
CA GLN A 115 -6.17 -30.89 -4.92
C GLN A 115 -5.71 -29.86 -3.89
N SER A 116 -6.45 -28.77 -3.71
CA SER A 116 -6.18 -27.76 -2.67
C SER A 116 -7.49 -27.33 -2.01
N PRO A 117 -7.82 -27.87 -0.82
CA PRO A 117 -9.01 -27.45 -0.09
C PRO A 117 -8.97 -25.94 0.21
N GLY A 118 -10.14 -25.30 0.21
CA GLY A 118 -10.29 -23.86 0.44
C GLY A 118 -9.92 -22.95 -0.74
N SER A 119 -9.45 -23.50 -1.86
CA SER A 119 -9.23 -22.73 -3.11
C SER A 119 -10.41 -22.92 -4.07
N PHE A 120 -11.13 -21.85 -4.36
CA PHE A 120 -12.22 -21.86 -5.35
C PHE A 120 -11.68 -21.85 -6.78
N MET A 121 -12.31 -22.63 -7.65
CA MET A 121 -12.01 -22.66 -9.08
C MET A 121 -12.60 -21.44 -9.78
N ALA A 122 -11.90 -20.95 -10.81
CA ALA A 122 -12.39 -19.93 -11.71
C ALA A 122 -13.28 -20.59 -12.77
N GLU A 123 -14.49 -20.08 -12.90
CA GLU A 123 -15.45 -20.53 -13.91
C GLU A 123 -15.30 -19.69 -15.18
N HIS A 124 -14.93 -20.37 -16.26
CA HIS A 124 -15.01 -19.88 -17.62
C HIS A 124 -16.17 -20.60 -18.32
N SER A 125 -16.52 -20.18 -19.54
CA SER A 125 -17.63 -20.77 -20.29
C SER A 125 -17.43 -22.27 -20.56
N ASP A 126 -16.22 -22.64 -20.95
CA ASP A 126 -15.80 -23.97 -21.42
C ASP A 126 -15.15 -24.82 -20.31
N ARG A 127 -14.65 -24.19 -19.25
CA ARG A 127 -13.78 -24.85 -18.28
C ARG A 127 -13.83 -24.26 -16.88
N LEU A 128 -13.48 -25.10 -15.91
CA LEU A 128 -13.18 -24.73 -14.52
C LEU A 128 -11.67 -24.85 -14.31
N THR A 129 -11.02 -23.77 -13.88
CA THR A 129 -9.56 -23.76 -13.68
C THR A 129 -9.18 -23.40 -12.24
N CYS A 130 -8.24 -24.14 -11.66
CA CYS A 130 -7.66 -23.79 -10.37
C CYS A 130 -6.40 -22.93 -10.58
N GLY A 131 -6.41 -21.69 -10.09
CA GLY A 131 -5.26 -20.79 -10.22
C GLY A 131 -4.05 -21.17 -9.36
N LYS A 132 -4.20 -22.07 -8.37
CA LYS A 132 -3.12 -22.48 -7.46
C LYS A 132 -2.42 -23.75 -7.93
N THR A 133 -3.18 -24.76 -8.35
CA THR A 133 -2.63 -26.05 -8.80
C THR A 133 -2.52 -26.17 -10.31
N GLY A 134 -3.15 -25.27 -11.08
CA GLY A 134 -3.18 -25.34 -12.55
C GLY A 134 -4.13 -26.40 -13.11
N LEU A 135 -4.85 -27.14 -12.26
CA LEU A 135 -5.81 -28.16 -12.68
C LEU A 135 -6.95 -27.52 -13.47
N THR A 136 -7.28 -28.10 -14.62
CA THR A 136 -8.37 -27.66 -15.49
C THR A 136 -9.35 -28.81 -15.71
N LEU A 137 -10.64 -28.52 -15.53
CA LEU A 137 -11.74 -29.45 -15.78
C LEU A 137 -12.59 -28.85 -16.89
N VAL A 138 -12.79 -29.59 -17.98
CA VAL A 138 -13.65 -29.16 -19.09
C VAL A 138 -15.11 -29.46 -18.73
N ARG A 139 -16.01 -28.51 -18.97
CA ARG A 139 -17.45 -28.75 -18.81
C ARG A 139 -17.88 -29.62 -19.99
N LYS A 140 -18.46 -30.79 -19.72
CA LYS A 140 -19.16 -31.54 -20.77
C LYS A 140 -20.49 -30.84 -20.99
N ASP A 141 -20.70 -30.38 -22.21
CA ASP A 141 -21.98 -29.84 -22.68
C ASP A 141 -23.05 -30.94 -22.73
#